data_AF-A0AAD4IKJ3-F1
#
_entry.id   AF-A0AAD4IKJ3-F1
#
_cell.length_a   1.000
_cell.length_b   1.000
_cell.length_c   1.000
_cell.angle_alpha   90.00
_cell.angle_beta   90.00
_cell.angle_gamma   90.00
#
_symmetry.space_group_name_H-M   'P 1'
#
loop_
_entity.id
_entity.type
_entity.pdbx_description
1 polymer ?
#
loop_
_entity_poly.entity_id
_entity_poly.type
_entity_poly.pdbx_seq_one_letter_code
_entity_poly.pdbx_strand_id
1 'polypeptide(L)'
;MLDKPFRFLDLPAELQYIVYEQIEISTCHCRLKDLAFEYKFEEETTPASYMTLIVKTLPVELLATCHLIYEEAAPVLASKLETLRDEPSQFIIDSAGLRNFVYRRHSIGTMLQKQYFDR
;
A
#
# COMPACT_ATOMS: atom_id res chain seq x y z
N MET A 1 25.42 -19.04 -31.42
CA MET A 1 25.88 -19.03 -30.01
C MET A 1 24.63 -19.23 -29.16
N LEU A 2 24.61 -20.25 -28.30
CA LEU A 2 23.44 -20.56 -27.49
C LEU A 2 23.27 -19.47 -26.42
N ASP A 3 22.19 -18.70 -26.49
CA ASP A 3 21.74 -17.79 -25.44
C ASP A 3 21.35 -18.61 -24.21
N LYS A 4 22.32 -18.88 -23.33
CA LYS A 4 22.04 -19.45 -22.02
C LYS A 4 21.52 -18.32 -21.13
N PRO A 5 20.37 -18.50 -20.45
CA PRO A 5 19.87 -17.49 -19.52
C PRO A 5 20.87 -17.28 -18.38
N PHE A 6 21.04 -16.01 -18.02
CA PHE A 6 21.86 -15.60 -16.88
C PHE A 6 21.30 -16.20 -15.59
N ARG A 7 22.19 -16.78 -14.77
CA ARG A 7 21.83 -17.37 -13.47
C ARG A 7 22.31 -16.44 -12.38
N PHE A 8 21.37 -15.86 -11.65
CA PHE A 8 21.67 -14.92 -10.57
C PHE A 8 22.60 -15.53 -9.51
N LEU A 9 22.37 -16.79 -9.11
CA LEU A 9 23.19 -17.50 -8.12
C LEU A 9 24.59 -17.91 -8.63
N ASP A 10 24.88 -17.76 -9.93
CA ASP A 10 26.23 -17.97 -10.46
C ASP A 10 27.10 -16.70 -10.26
N LEU A 11 26.53 -15.60 -9.76
CA LEU A 11 27.28 -14.39 -9.39
C LEU A 11 28.09 -14.60 -8.11
N PRO A 12 29.30 -14.01 -8.02
CA PRO A 12 29.98 -13.78 -6.74
C PRO A 12 29.06 -13.06 -5.75
N ALA A 13 29.18 -13.42 -4.46
CA ALA A 13 28.33 -12.88 -3.40
C ALA A 13 28.36 -11.34 -3.37
N GLU A 14 29.51 -10.72 -3.62
CA GLU A 14 29.68 -9.27 -3.65
C GLU A 14 28.76 -8.60 -4.68
N LEU A 15 28.58 -9.23 -5.85
CA LEU A 15 27.68 -8.73 -6.88
C LEU A 15 26.22 -8.95 -6.52
N GLN A 16 25.90 -10.05 -5.83
CA GLN A 16 24.54 -10.28 -5.30
C GLN A 16 24.17 -9.22 -4.26
N TYR A 17 25.10 -8.86 -3.35
CA TYR A 17 24.92 -7.78 -2.39
C TYR A 17 24.64 -6.43 -3.06
N ILE A 18 25.39 -6.07 -4.10
CA ILE A 18 25.13 -4.83 -4.85
C ILE A 18 23.71 -4.83 -5.43
N VAL A 19 23.23 -5.97 -5.94
CA VAL A 19 21.86 -6.08 -6.44
C VAL A 19 20.84 -5.88 -5.31
N TYR A 20 21.04 -6.50 -4.14
CA TYR A 20 20.15 -6.31 -2.99
C TYR A 20 20.15 -4.86 -2.48
N GLU A 21 21.31 -4.19 -2.47
CA GLU A 21 21.43 -2.78 -2.08
C GLU A 21 20.67 -1.85 -3.02
N GLN A 22 20.63 -2.18 -4.31
CA GLN A 22 19.92 -1.43 -5.34
C GLN A 22 18.38 -1.62 -5.33
N ILE A 23 17.85 -2.51 -4.47
CA ILE A 23 16.39 -2.66 -4.34
C ILE A 23 15.81 -1.45 -3.61
N GLU A 24 15.17 -0.55 -4.36
CA GLU A 24 14.63 0.70 -3.81
C GLU A 24 13.19 0.56 -3.31
N ILE A 25 12.86 1.39 -2.33
CA ILE A 25 11.47 1.62 -1.92
C ILE A 25 10.76 2.39 -3.04
N SER A 26 9.68 1.82 -3.55
CA SER A 26 8.81 2.46 -4.54
C SER A 26 7.57 3.07 -3.87
N THR A 27 6.99 4.08 -4.51
CA THR A 27 5.70 4.66 -4.06
C THR A 27 4.59 4.20 -4.99
N CYS A 28 3.56 3.59 -4.43
CA CYS A 28 2.39 3.11 -5.15
C CYS A 28 1.18 4.02 -4.88
N HIS A 29 0.49 4.40 -5.95
CA HIS A 29 -0.72 5.22 -5.90
C HIS A 29 -1.93 4.34 -6.21
N CYS A 30 -2.59 3.86 -5.17
CA CYS A 30 -3.77 3.02 -5.26
C CYS A 30 -5.03 3.90 -5.33
N ARG A 31 -5.68 3.97 -6.50
CA ARG A 31 -6.99 4.64 -6.63
C ARG A 31 -8.10 3.73 -6.14
N LEU A 32 -8.75 4.14 -5.05
CA LEU A 32 -9.91 3.51 -4.46
C LEU A 32 -11.17 4.25 -4.89
N LYS A 33 -12.19 3.50 -5.33
CA LYS A 33 -13.51 4.04 -5.65
C LYS A 33 -14.31 4.20 -4.35
N ASP A 34 -14.96 5.35 -4.17
CA ASP A 34 -15.88 5.52 -3.03
C ASP A 34 -17.19 4.76 -3.32
N LEU A 35 -17.30 3.54 -2.79
CA LEU A 35 -18.51 2.72 -2.89
C LEU A 35 -19.72 3.36 -2.18
N ALA A 36 -19.49 4.32 -1.27
CA ALA A 36 -20.58 5.08 -0.66
C ALA A 36 -21.28 6.03 -1.65
N PHE A 37 -20.61 6.40 -2.74
CA PHE A 37 -21.10 7.34 -3.73
C PHE A 37 -22.05 6.68 -4.75
N GLU A 38 -21.86 5.39 -5.03
CA GLU A 38 -22.67 4.65 -6.02
C GLU A 38 -24.13 4.48 -5.60
N TYR A 39 -24.43 4.48 -4.30
CA TYR A 39 -25.77 4.18 -3.80
C TYR A 39 -26.72 5.38 -3.69
N LYS A 40 -26.26 6.61 -3.93
CA LYS A 40 -27.05 7.80 -3.56
C LYS A 40 -27.62 8.65 -4.70
N PHE A 41 -27.22 8.43 -5.95
CA PHE A 41 -27.75 9.22 -7.06
C PHE A 41 -27.93 8.35 -8.30
N GLU A 42 -29.18 7.98 -8.59
CA GLU A 42 -29.62 7.54 -9.92
C GLU A 42 -29.76 8.73 -10.90
N GLU A 43 -29.41 9.96 -10.48
CA GLU A 43 -29.42 11.15 -11.33
C GLU A 43 -28.08 11.35 -12.04
N GLU A 44 -28.14 11.43 -13.38
CA GLU A 44 -27.10 11.11 -14.37
C GLU A 44 -25.85 12.02 -14.44
N THR A 45 -25.46 12.81 -13.43
CA THR A 45 -24.36 13.78 -13.60
C THR A 45 -23.41 14.02 -12.42
N THR A 46 -23.48 13.27 -11.32
CA THR A 46 -22.47 13.46 -10.26
C THR A 46 -21.14 12.78 -10.62
N PRO A 47 -20.01 13.50 -10.63
CA PRO A 47 -18.71 12.90 -10.92
C PRO A 47 -18.36 11.87 -9.84
N ALA A 48 -17.88 10.70 -10.27
CA ALA A 48 -17.44 9.65 -9.36
C ALA A 48 -16.34 10.18 -8.41
N SER A 49 -16.52 9.98 -7.11
CA SER A 49 -15.52 10.35 -6.11
C SER A 49 -14.46 9.24 -5.97
N TYR A 50 -13.20 9.65 -5.86
CA TYR A 50 -12.07 8.75 -5.72
C TYR A 50 -11.17 9.17 -4.55
N MET A 51 -10.61 8.17 -3.88
CA MET A 51 -9.59 8.32 -2.86
C MET A 51 -8.30 7.69 -3.37
N THR A 52 -7.19 8.41 -3.31
CA THR A 52 -5.88 7.85 -3.66
C THR A 52 -5.14 7.52 -2.38
N LEU A 53 -4.89 6.23 -2.15
CA LEU A 53 -3.99 5.74 -1.10
C LEU A 53 -2.57 5.75 -1.66
N ILE A 54 -1.70 6.52 -1.03
CA ILE A 54 -0.27 6.54 -1.31
C ILE A 54 0.40 5.68 -0.25
N VAL A 55 0.99 4.58 -0.69
CA VAL A 55 1.78 3.68 0.15
C VAL A 55 3.16 3.54 -0.44
N LYS A 56 4.16 3.40 0.43
CA LYS A 56 5.48 2.98 0.01
C LYS A 56 5.61 1.47 0.12
N THR A 57 6.27 0.86 -0.85
CA THR A 57 6.41 -0.59 -1.01
C THR A 57 7.85 -0.95 -1.32
N LEU A 58 8.28 -2.13 -0.88
CA LEU A 58 9.57 -2.71 -1.22
C LEU A 58 9.32 -4.06 -1.89
N PRO A 59 9.88 -4.33 -3.08
CA PRO A 59 9.69 -5.62 -3.74
C PRO A 59 10.48 -6.69 -2.99
N VAL A 60 9.77 -7.50 -2.21
CA VAL A 60 10.33 -8.57 -1.35
C VAL A 60 10.07 -9.96 -1.92
N GLU A 61 9.57 -10.07 -3.15
CA GLU A 61 9.30 -11.34 -3.83
C GLU A 61 10.56 -12.20 -3.92
N LEU A 62 11.73 -11.57 -4.01
CA LEU A 62 13.02 -12.24 -4.03
C LEU A 62 13.29 -13.05 -2.75
N LEU A 63 12.83 -12.56 -1.59
CA LEU A 63 12.96 -13.27 -0.30
C LEU A 63 12.16 -14.58 -0.27
N ALA A 64 11.16 -14.72 -1.15
CA ALA A 64 10.34 -15.92 -1.23
C ALA A 64 10.91 -16.99 -2.19
N THR A 65 12.05 -16.73 -2.85
CA THR A 65 12.57 -17.63 -3.89
C THR A 65 13.24 -18.88 -3.33
N CYS A 66 14.30 -18.74 -2.52
CA CYS A 66 14.97 -19.84 -1.84
C CYS A 66 15.66 -19.38 -0.55
N HIS A 67 16.01 -20.33 0.32
CA HIS A 67 16.64 -20.03 1.62
C HIS A 67 17.98 -19.30 1.49
N LEU A 68 18.80 -19.62 0.49
CA LEU A 68 20.10 -18.96 0.31
C LEU A 68 19.93 -17.46 0.07
N ILE A 69 19.05 -17.10 -0.87
CA ILE A 69 18.75 -15.69 -1.19
C ILE A 69 18.11 -14.99 0.01
N TYR A 70 17.24 -15.69 0.75
CA TYR A 70 16.64 -15.16 1.96
C TYR A 70 17.70 -14.77 3.00
N GLU A 71 18.62 -15.67 3.34
CA GLU A 71 19.65 -15.43 4.34
C GLU A 71 20.59 -14.27 3.96
N GLU A 72 20.89 -14.11 2.67
CA GLU A 72 21.74 -13.02 2.18
C GLU A 72 21.02 -11.67 2.10
N ALA A 73 19.81 -11.65 1.54
CA ALA A 73 19.10 -10.41 1.23
C ALA A 73 18.31 -9.86 2.44
N ALA A 74 17.81 -10.72 3.33
CA ALA A 74 17.03 -10.28 4.48
C ALA A 74 17.73 -9.22 5.35
N PRO A 75 19.01 -9.36 5.76
CA PRO A 75 19.67 -8.33 6.57
C PRO A 75 19.84 -7.00 5.84
N VAL A 76 20.05 -7.02 4.51
CA VAL A 76 20.16 -5.81 3.69
C VAL A 76 18.83 -5.07 3.63
N LEU A 77 17.73 -5.82 3.42
CA LEU A 77 16.39 -5.26 3.27
C LEU A 77 15.73 -4.90 4.62
N ALA A 78 16.18 -5.47 5.74
CA ALA A 78 15.61 -5.23 7.06
C ALA A 78 15.56 -3.74 7.43
N SER A 79 16.64 -2.99 7.17
CA SER A 79 16.70 -1.55 7.45
C SER A 79 15.65 -0.74 6.65
N LYS A 80 15.43 -1.12 5.39
CA LYS A 80 14.42 -0.52 4.50
C LYS A 80 13.01 -0.88 4.95
N LEU A 81 12.81 -2.12 5.43
CA LEU A 81 11.52 -2.59 5.96
C LEU A 81 11.14 -1.87 7.27
N GLU A 82 12.08 -1.65 8.19
CA GLU A 82 11.79 -0.85 9.39
C GLU A 82 11.46 0.61 9.02
N THR A 83 12.15 1.18 8.03
CA THR A 83 11.81 2.52 7.52
C THR A 83 10.37 2.58 7.00
N LEU A 84 9.95 1.56 6.26
CA LEU A 84 8.57 1.45 5.76
C LEU A 84 7.54 1.27 6.88
N ARG A 85 7.90 0.56 7.94
CA ARG A 85 7.02 0.29 9.07
C ARG A 85 6.66 1.57 9.83
N ASP A 86 7.61 2.48 9.97
CA ASP A 86 7.42 3.75 10.68
C ASP A 86 6.76 4.82 9.81
N GLU A 87 6.68 4.60 8.49
CA GLU A 87 6.11 5.58 7.57
C GLU A 87 4.58 5.48 7.48
N PRO A 88 3.83 6.56 7.79
CA PRO A 88 2.38 6.52 7.74
C PRO A 88 1.87 6.49 6.30
N SER A 89 0.86 5.65 6.04
CA SER A 89 0.10 5.69 4.80
C SER A 89 -0.58 7.04 4.61
N GLN A 90 -0.51 7.58 3.39
CA GLN A 90 -1.09 8.88 3.07
C GLN A 90 -2.32 8.71 2.19
N PHE A 91 -3.28 9.62 2.34
CA PHE A 91 -4.50 9.64 1.53
C PHE A 91 -4.70 11.00 0.88
N ILE A 92 -4.96 10.99 -0.42
CA ILE A 92 -5.49 12.15 -1.15
C ILE A 92 -6.98 11.90 -1.37
N ILE A 93 -7.80 12.74 -0.77
CA ILE A 93 -9.26 12.65 -0.86
C ILE A 93 -9.76 13.90 -1.56
N ASP A 94 -10.60 13.73 -2.56
CA ASP A 94 -11.28 14.87 -3.17
C ASP A 94 -12.30 15.51 -2.20
N SER A 95 -12.71 16.74 -2.48
CA SER A 95 -13.64 17.47 -1.60
C SER A 95 -15.02 16.81 -1.45
N ALA A 96 -15.45 16.00 -2.42
CA ALA A 96 -16.71 15.27 -2.35
C ALA A 96 -16.61 14.05 -1.42
N GLY A 97 -15.51 13.29 -1.51
CA GLY A 97 -15.20 12.16 -0.64
C GLY A 97 -14.96 12.59 0.81
N LEU A 98 -14.28 13.73 1.02
CA LEU A 98 -14.04 14.26 2.37
C LEU A 98 -15.35 14.58 3.09
N ARG A 99 -16.31 15.16 2.37
CA ARG A 99 -17.65 15.46 2.90
C ARG A 99 -18.31 14.19 3.46
N ASN A 100 -18.30 13.10 2.69
CA ASN A 100 -18.87 11.82 3.12
C ASN A 100 -18.17 11.24 4.35
N PHE A 101 -16.83 11.32 4.39
CA PHE A 101 -16.04 10.81 5.50
C PHE A 101 -16.39 11.51 6.83
N VAL A 102 -16.52 12.85 6.80
CA VAL A 102 -16.89 13.66 7.96
C VAL A 102 -18.33 13.38 8.41
N TYR A 103 -19.28 13.32 7.46
CA TYR A 103 -20.70 13.08 7.80
C TYR A 103 -20.96 11.69 8.39
N ARG A 104 -20.31 10.62 7.88
CA ARG A 104 -20.45 9.27 8.45
C ARG A 104 -19.92 9.17 9.88
N ARG A 105 -18.84 9.89 10.20
CA ARG A 105 -18.27 9.91 11.57
C ARG A 105 -19.25 10.53 12.58
N HIS A 106 -20.02 11.54 12.18
CA HIS A 106 -21.07 12.13 13.01
C HIS A 106 -22.31 11.23 13.19
N SER A 107 -22.65 10.40 12.19
CA SER A 107 -23.84 9.52 12.28
C SER A 107 -23.61 8.33 13.22
N ILE A 108 -22.39 7.80 13.30
CA ILE A 108 -22.06 6.71 14.24
C ILE A 108 -22.03 7.21 15.69
N GLY A 109 -21.50 8.41 15.94
CA GLY A 109 -21.49 9.02 17.28
C GLY A 109 -22.88 9.26 17.86
N THR A 110 -23.85 9.59 17.01
CA THR A 110 -25.24 9.85 17.42
C THR A 110 -26.09 8.58 17.55
N MET A 111 -25.74 7.48 16.87
CA MET A 111 -26.40 6.19 17.09
C MET A 111 -26.00 5.54 18.42
N LEU A 112 -24.74 5.68 18.85
CA LEU A 112 -24.28 5.10 20.14
C LEU A 112 -24.81 5.86 21.36
N GLN A 113 -25.14 7.15 21.24
CA GLN A 113 -25.74 7.92 22.34
C GLN A 113 -27.24 7.64 22.53
N LYS A 114 -28.00 7.34 21.47
CA LYS A 114 -29.42 6.98 21.60
C LYS A 114 -29.64 5.62 22.27
N GLN A 115 -28.68 4.70 22.18
CA GLN A 115 -28.82 3.37 22.78
C GLN A 115 -28.51 3.32 24.28
N TYR A 116 -27.95 4.39 24.86
CA TYR A 116 -27.62 4.50 26.29
C TYR A 116 -28.60 5.35 27.11
N PHE A 117 -29.53 6.06 26.48
CA PHE A 117 -30.49 6.95 27.16
C PHE A 117 -31.94 6.42 27.23
N ASP A 118 -32.21 5.26 26.65
CA ASP A 118 -33.51 4.56 26.71
C ASP A 118 -33.45 3.30 27.62
N ARG A 119 -32.92 3.45 28.84
CA ARG A 119 -33.09 2.46 29.93
C ARG A 119 -33.50 3.14 31.22
#